data_AF-A0A0P7I2E1-F1
#
_entry.id   AF-A0A0P7I2E1-F1
#
_cell.length_a   1.000
_cell.length_b   1.000
_cell.length_c   1.000
_cell.angle_alpha   90.00
_cell.angle_beta   90.00
_cell.angle_gamma   90.00
#
_symmetry.space_group_name_H-M   'P 1'
#
loop_
_entity.id
_entity.type
_entity.pdbx_description
1 polymer ?
#
loop_
_entity_poly.entity_id
_entity_poly.type
_entity_poly.pdbx_seq_one_letter_code
_entity_poly.pdbx_strand_id
1 'polypeptide(L)' 'MQYVCTECDTMARFGAETGPVNTECLVCEAVTRWEPAFEGEAQGVSF' A
#
# COMPACT_ATOMS: atom_id res chain seq x y z
N MET A 1 3.51 5.50 6.88
CA MET A 1 2.66 4.29 6.76
C MET A 1 3.16 3.50 5.56
N GLN A 2 3.09 2.17 5.57
CA GLN A 2 3.52 1.34 4.45
C GLN A 2 2.38 1.19 3.45
N TYR A 3 2.72 1.15 2.17
CA TYR A 3 1.80 1.09 1.06
C TYR A 3 2.28 0.07 0.04
N VAL A 4 1.33 -0.52 -0.69
CA VAL A 4 1.57 -1.47 -1.76
C VAL A 4 1.04 -0.91 -3.08
N CYS A 5 1.84 -1.01 -4.14
CA CYS A 5 1.41 -0.66 -5.49
C CYS A 5 0.43 -1.70 -6.00
N THR A 6 -0.72 -1.27 -6.52
CA THR A 6 -1.77 -2.19 -7.01
C THR A 6 -1.40 -2.92 -8.31
N GLU A 7 -0.36 -2.47 -9.00
CA GLU A 7 0.04 -3.01 -10.31
C GLU A 7 1.15 -4.06 -10.22
N CYS A 8 2.12 -3.88 -9.31
CA CYS A 8 3.33 -4.68 -9.25
C CYS A 8 3.71 -5.15 -7.84
N ASP A 9 2.84 -4.91 -6.86
CA ASP A 9 3.01 -5.30 -5.45
C ASP A 9 4.27 -4.77 -4.76
N THR A 10 4.97 -3.80 -5.38
CA THR A 10 6.10 -3.14 -4.74
C THR A 10 5.65 -2.33 -3.53
N MET A 11 6.50 -2.25 -2.51
CA MET A 11 6.18 -1.59 -1.25
C MET A 11 6.94 -0.27 -1.11
N ALA A 12 6.24 0.78 -0.67
CA ALA A 12 6.82 2.08 -0.37
C ALA A 12 6.27 2.62 0.96
N ARG A 13 6.96 3.62 1.52
CA ARG A 13 6.50 4.32 2.72
C ARG A 13 6.15 5.76 2.34
N PHE A 14 4.89 6.12 2.52
CA PHE A 14 4.40 7.49 2.36
C PHE A 14 4.10 8.13 3.73
N GLY A 15 4.23 9.46 3.77
CA GLY A 15 4.09 10.27 4.98
C GLY A 15 2.65 10.68 5.25
N ALA A 16 2.20 10.50 6.50
CA ALA A 16 0.98 11.04 7.11
C ALA A 16 -0.39 10.82 6.44
N GLU A 17 -0.49 10.15 5.30
CA GLU A 17 -1.77 9.82 4.66
C GLU A 17 -2.34 8.52 5.25
N THR A 18 -3.64 8.50 5.51
CA THR A 18 -4.40 7.35 6.06
C THR A 18 -5.26 6.64 5.00
N GLY A 19 -5.09 7.00 3.72
CA GLY A 19 -5.90 6.51 2.61
C GLY A 19 -5.07 6.24 1.35
N PRO A 20 -5.67 5.69 0.29
CA PRO A 20 -4.95 5.37 -0.95
C PRO A 20 -4.34 6.63 -1.58
N VAL A 21 -3.12 6.50 -2.08
CA VAL A 21 -2.38 7.59 -2.72
C VAL A 21 -2.11 7.25 -4.18
N ASN A 22 -2.11 8.25 -5.04
CA ASN A 22 -1.72 8.08 -6.45
C ASN A 22 -0.37 8.76 -6.65
N THR A 23 0.67 7.98 -6.89
CA THR A 23 2.03 8.50 -7.05
C THR A 23 2.86 7.57 -7.94
N GLU A 24 3.99 8.07 -8.41
CA GLU A 24 4.87 7.33 -9.31
C GLU A 24 5.46 6.09 -8.63
N CYS A 25 5.35 4.97 -9.32
CA CYS A 25 5.99 3.72 -8.96
C CYS A 25 7.39 3.65 -9.54
N LEU A 26 8.38 3.46 -8.68
CA LEU A 26 9.79 3.26 -9.09
C LEU A 26 10.03 1.96 -9.86
N VAL A 27 9.05 1.04 -9.86
CA VAL A 27 9.12 -0.24 -10.59
C VAL A 27 8.36 -0.16 -11.90
N CYS A 28 7.15 0.41 -11.90
CA CYS A 28 6.36 0.58 -13.12
C CYS A 28 6.78 1.79 -13.95
N GLU A 29 7.55 2.72 -13.36
CA GLU A 29 7.91 4.02 -13.95
C GLU A 29 6.69 4.81 -14.44
N ALA A 30 5.58 4.67 -13.70
CA ALA A 30 4.29 5.25 -14.03
C ALA A 30 3.53 5.62 -12.75
N VAL A 31 2.59 6.57 -12.85
CA VAL A 31 1.68 6.90 -11.75
C VAL A 31 0.73 5.73 -11.52
N THR A 32 0.83 5.11 -10.35
CA THR A 32 -0.03 4.01 -9.94
C THR A 32 -0.83 4.38 -8.70
N ARG A 33 -1.88 3.60 -8.44
CA ARG A 33 -2.58 3.64 -7.17
C ARG A 33 -1.80 2.82 -6.15
N TRP A 34 -1.71 3.36 -4.94
CA TRP A 34 -1.06 2.72 -3.81
C TRP A 34 -2.05 2.63 -2.68
N GLU A 35 -2.20 1.44 -2.15
CA GLU A 35 -3.12 1.19 -1.04
C GLU A 35 -2.31 0.98 0.24
N PRO A 36 -2.77 1.51 1.38
CA PRO A 36 -2.09 1.27 2.65
C PRO A 36 -2.01 -0.23 2.87
N ALA A 37 -0.79 -0.73 3.09
CA ALA A 37 -0.56 -2.09 3.50
C ALA A 37 -1.05 -2.19 4.95
N PHE A 38 -2.37 -2.33 5.13
CA PHE A 38 -2.95 -2.62 6.42
C PHE A 38 -2.41 -3.98 6.86
N GLU A 39 -1.77 -4.03 8.03
CA GLU A 39 -1.70 -5.25 8.85
C GLU A 39 -3.12 -5.59 9.30
N GLY A 40 -3.93 -6.05 8.37
CA GLY A 40 -5.26 -6.59 8.57
C GLY A 40 -5.22 -8.07 8.92
N GLU A 41 -4.21 -8.53 9.65
CA GLU A 41 -4.24 -9.79 10.39
C GLU A 41 -4.43 -9.49 11.87
N ALA A 42 -5.54 -8.86 12.21
CA ALA A 42 -6.06 -8.84 13.57
C ALA A 42 -7.56 -9.15 13.58
N GLN A 43 -7.92 -10.31 13.00
CA GLN A 43 -9.06 -11.11 13.43
C GLN A 43 -8.51 -12.53 13.57
N GLY A 44 -8.27 -13.09 14.76
CA GLY A 44 -9.18 -12.98 15.89
C GLY A 44 -10.50 -13.68 15.58
N VAL A 45 -10.47 -14.89 15.01
CA VAL A 45 -11.54 -15.88 15.21
C VAL A 45 -10.92 -17.23 15.56
N SER A 46 -11.25 -17.69 16.75
CA SER A 46 -10.91 -18.98 17.35
C SER A 46 -11.54 -20.14 16.60
N PHE A 47 -10.82 -21.28 16.52
CA PHE A 47 -11.25 -22.62 16.94
C PHE A 47 -10.01 -23.51 17.13
#